data_AF-A0A7K4AP37-F1
#
_entry.id   AF-A0A7K4AP37-F1
#
_cell.length_a   1.000
_cell.length_b   1.000
_cell.length_c   1.000
_cell.angle_alpha   90.00
_cell.angle_beta   90.00
_cell.angle_gamma   90.00
#
_symmetry.space_group_name_H-M   'P 1'
#
loop_
_entity.id
_entity.type
_entity.pdbx_description
1 polymer ?
#
loop_
_entity_poly.entity_id
_entity_poly.type
_entity_poly.pdbx_seq_one_letter_code
_entity_poly.pdbx_strand_id
1 'polypeptide(L)'
;MKRMVVDLLIAKAVDAIASWYTNNKGRREEADKLLRELSRLLNKPLLHMNMSKKHGCFIMRTYIPFLEKDIENLDDFISLHAPEIMGDFATTVGDFRDYLVEFYTFMKGASLGCGDELDAYLAGIERYVKETTARINSILSDR
;
A
#
# COMPACT_ATOMS: atom_id res chain seq x y z
N MET A 1 -1.05 -20.14 -1.52
CA MET A 1 0.19 -19.64 -2.17
C MET A 1 0.16 -18.14 -2.48
N LYS A 2 -0.90 -17.56 -3.09
CA LYS A 2 -0.99 -16.08 -3.32
C LYS A 2 -0.81 -15.22 -2.05
N ARG A 3 -1.27 -15.68 -0.87
CA ARG A 3 -1.15 -14.97 0.42
C ARG A 3 0.28 -14.78 0.95
N MET A 4 1.23 -15.68 0.63
CA MET A 4 2.62 -15.62 1.12
C MET A 4 3.54 -14.72 0.26
N VAL A 5 3.09 -14.38 -0.95
CA VAL A 5 3.85 -13.55 -1.89
C VAL A 5 3.80 -12.08 -1.47
N VAL A 6 2.68 -11.61 -0.93
CA VAL A 6 2.48 -10.19 -0.55
C VAL A 6 3.29 -9.77 0.67
N ASP A 7 3.41 -10.63 1.69
CA ASP A 7 4.20 -10.37 2.92
C ASP A 7 5.68 -10.10 2.62
N LEU A 8 6.22 -10.76 1.58
CA LEU A 8 7.60 -10.67 1.14
C LEU A 8 7.87 -9.44 0.26
N LEU A 9 6.83 -8.78 -0.24
CA LEU A 9 6.98 -7.72 -1.21
C LEU A 9 7.25 -6.40 -0.49
N ILE A 10 6.29 -5.72 0.15
CA ILE A 10 6.56 -4.36 0.67
C ILE A 10 7.69 -4.31 1.74
N ALA A 11 7.91 -5.41 2.47
CA ALA A 11 9.11 -5.60 3.29
C ALA A 11 10.41 -5.31 2.51
N LYS A 12 10.53 -5.83 1.29
CA LYS A 12 11.64 -5.57 0.37
C LYS A 12 11.66 -4.14 -0.14
N ALA A 13 10.51 -3.48 -0.34
CA ALA A 13 10.48 -2.07 -0.73
C ALA A 13 10.99 -1.17 0.40
N VAL A 14 10.58 -1.45 1.64
CA VAL A 14 11.09 -0.76 2.84
C VAL A 14 12.59 -1.05 3.03
N ASP A 15 13.01 -2.30 2.84
CA ASP A 15 14.43 -2.68 2.89
C ASP A 15 15.24 -2.04 1.77
N ALA A 16 14.66 -1.84 0.58
CA ALA A 16 15.29 -1.13 -0.52
C ALA A 16 15.51 0.35 -0.19
N ILE A 17 14.54 1.02 0.44
CA ILE A 17 14.70 2.41 0.92
C ILE A 17 15.76 2.49 2.05
N ALA A 18 15.75 1.54 2.99
CA ALA A 18 16.72 1.50 4.10
C ALA A 18 18.15 1.15 3.64
N SER A 19 18.28 0.25 2.68
CA SER A 19 19.54 -0.12 2.03
C SER A 19 20.08 1.05 1.20
N TRP A 20 19.22 1.70 0.41
CA TRP A 20 19.58 2.91 -0.31
C TRP A 20 20.06 4.02 0.63
N TYR A 21 19.40 4.21 1.77
CA TYR A 21 19.85 5.11 2.84
C TYR A 21 21.26 4.77 3.34
N THR A 22 21.55 3.48 3.59
CA THR A 22 22.85 3.01 4.08
C THR A 22 23.97 3.32 3.08
N ASN A 23 23.65 3.25 1.78
CA ASN A 23 24.57 3.54 0.68
C ASN A 23 24.67 5.05 0.37
N ASN A 24 23.72 5.88 0.84
CA ASN A 24 23.65 7.32 0.55
C ASN A 24 23.51 8.16 1.84
N LYS A 25 24.51 8.07 2.72
CA LYS A 25 24.50 8.62 4.10
C LYS A 25 24.11 10.10 4.24
N GLY A 26 24.27 10.92 3.19
CA GLY A 26 23.87 12.33 3.17
C GLY A 26 22.37 12.57 2.89
N ARG A 27 21.62 11.56 2.43
CA ARG A 27 20.21 11.68 1.98
C ARG A 27 19.21 11.20 3.04
N ARG A 28 19.59 11.27 4.33
CA ARG A 28 18.79 10.76 5.45
C ARG A 28 17.40 11.39 5.54
N GLU A 29 17.32 12.70 5.37
CA GLU A 29 16.06 13.44 5.41
C GLU A 29 15.13 13.04 4.25
N GLU A 30 15.69 12.72 3.09
CA GLU A 30 14.94 12.25 1.93
C GLU A 30 14.42 10.83 2.12
N ALA A 31 15.24 9.92 2.66
CA ALA A 31 14.78 8.58 3.03
C ALA A 31 13.63 8.63 4.05
N ASP A 32 13.70 9.54 5.03
CA ASP A 32 12.62 9.74 6.00
C ASP A 32 11.34 10.25 5.35
N LYS A 33 11.45 11.18 4.40
CA LYS A 33 10.31 11.68 3.62
C LYS A 33 9.68 10.55 2.80
N LEU A 34 10.49 9.74 2.12
CA LEU A 34 10.03 8.60 1.32
C LEU A 34 9.33 7.54 2.16
N LEU A 35 9.89 7.17 3.31
CA LEU A 35 9.28 6.20 4.24
C LEU A 35 7.94 6.74 4.79
N ARG A 36 7.87 8.02 5.15
CA ARG A 36 6.63 8.66 5.62
C ARG A 36 5.59 8.78 4.52
N GLU A 37 6.01 9.11 3.30
CA GLU A 37 5.13 9.21 2.14
C GLU A 37 4.56 7.84 1.76
N LEU A 38 5.41 6.81 1.69
CA LEU A 38 4.98 5.44 1.48
C LEU A 38 3.98 5.02 2.58
N SER A 39 4.28 5.26 3.86
CA SER A 39 3.35 5.00 4.97
C SER A 39 2.01 5.72 4.80
N ARG A 40 2.02 6.99 4.37
CA ARG A 40 0.79 7.76 4.11
C ARG A 40 -0.01 7.17 2.96
N LEU A 41 0.64 6.80 1.85
CA LEU A 41 -0.02 6.20 0.69
C LEU A 41 -0.63 4.84 1.03
N LEU A 42 0.03 4.04 1.88
CA LEU A 42 -0.50 2.77 2.36
C LEU A 42 -1.72 2.94 3.28
N ASN A 43 -1.75 3.97 4.13
CA ASN A 43 -2.85 4.20 5.07
C ASN A 43 -4.11 4.82 4.44
N LYS A 44 -4.01 5.48 3.29
CA LYS A 44 -5.14 6.11 2.61
C LYS A 44 -6.23 5.10 2.19
N PRO A 45 -5.91 4.00 1.49
CA PRO A 45 -6.88 2.95 1.19
C PRO A 45 -7.60 2.46 2.47
N LEU A 46 -6.86 2.29 3.57
CA LEU A 46 -7.39 1.85 4.85
C LEU A 46 -8.50 2.76 5.40
N LEU A 47 -8.24 4.07 5.35
CA LEU A 47 -9.20 5.07 5.81
C LEU A 47 -10.49 5.01 4.99
N HIS A 48 -10.36 4.94 3.66
CA HIS A 48 -11.49 4.86 2.74
C HIS A 48 -12.32 3.56 2.93
N MET A 49 -11.63 2.45 3.20
CA MET A 49 -12.27 1.14 3.46
C MET A 49 -12.99 1.08 4.82
N ASN A 50 -12.39 1.60 5.89
CA ASN A 50 -13.02 1.62 7.21
C ASN A 50 -14.29 2.48 7.24
N MET A 51 -14.31 3.58 6.49
CA MET A 51 -15.51 4.39 6.30
C MET A 51 -16.61 3.60 5.58
N SER A 52 -16.24 2.78 4.58
CA SER A 52 -17.19 1.92 3.84
C SER A 52 -17.84 0.87 4.74
N LYS A 53 -17.07 0.21 5.61
CA LYS A 53 -17.60 -0.80 6.55
C LYS A 53 -18.62 -0.22 7.54
N LYS A 54 -18.38 1.00 8.02
CA LYS A 54 -19.27 1.70 8.97
C LYS A 54 -20.63 2.05 8.36
N HIS A 55 -20.71 2.19 7.04
CA HIS A 55 -21.91 2.67 6.36
C HIS A 55 -22.58 1.62 5.43
N GLY A 56 -22.07 0.39 5.41
CA GLY A 56 -22.64 -0.72 4.65
C GLY A 56 -22.35 -0.67 3.15
N CYS A 57 -22.68 -1.77 2.45
CA CYS A 57 -22.38 -1.98 1.01
C CYS A 57 -22.89 -0.87 0.08
N PHE A 58 -23.85 -0.05 0.53
CA PHE A 58 -24.45 1.02 -0.26
C PHE A 58 -23.48 2.17 -0.58
N ILE A 59 -22.42 2.37 0.22
CA ILE A 59 -21.46 3.46 -0.01
C ILE A 59 -20.23 3.01 -0.83
N MET A 60 -20.07 1.72 -1.13
CA MET A 60 -18.93 1.26 -1.96
C MET A 60 -18.85 1.98 -3.32
N ARG A 61 -19.99 2.27 -3.97
CA ARG A 61 -20.02 3.00 -5.25
C ARG A 61 -19.54 4.45 -5.13
N THR A 62 -19.74 5.08 -3.98
CA THR A 62 -19.27 6.45 -3.72
C THR A 62 -17.76 6.49 -3.48
N TYR A 63 -17.14 5.35 -3.14
CA TYR A 63 -15.72 5.27 -2.78
C TYR A 63 -14.78 4.76 -3.87
N ILE A 64 -15.31 4.10 -4.91
CA ILE A 64 -14.57 3.67 -6.11
C ILE A 64 -13.65 4.79 -6.66
N PRO A 65 -14.07 6.06 -6.77
CA PRO A 65 -13.21 7.14 -7.27
C PRO A 65 -12.00 7.48 -6.37
N PHE A 66 -12.11 7.28 -5.05
CA PHE A 66 -10.98 7.53 -4.14
C PHE A 66 -9.92 6.44 -4.25
N LEU A 67 -10.34 5.19 -4.47
CA LEU A 67 -9.42 4.08 -4.68
C LEU A 67 -8.69 4.18 -6.02
N GLU A 68 -9.35 4.66 -7.09
CA GLU A 68 -8.68 5.02 -8.35
C GLU A 68 -7.56 6.02 -8.10
N LYS A 69 -7.84 7.07 -7.31
CA LYS A 69 -6.85 8.09 -6.99
C LYS A 69 -5.70 7.56 -6.12
N ASP A 70 -5.97 6.63 -5.22
CA ASP A 70 -4.94 6.00 -4.41
C ASP A 70 -3.99 5.12 -5.26
N ILE A 71 -4.53 4.41 -6.25
CA ILE A 71 -3.75 3.64 -7.24
C ILE A 71 -2.88 4.59 -8.09
N GLU A 72 -3.45 5.68 -8.62
CA GLU A 72 -2.69 6.70 -9.36
C GLU A 72 -1.53 7.28 -8.54
N ASN A 73 -1.78 7.62 -7.26
CA ASN A 73 -0.73 8.16 -6.40
C ASN A 73 0.42 7.16 -6.16
N LEU A 74 0.13 5.85 -6.16
CA LEU A 74 1.16 4.81 -6.08
C LEU A 74 1.93 4.70 -7.40
N ASP A 75 1.25 4.77 -8.53
CA ASP A 75 1.88 4.78 -9.86
C ASP A 75 2.84 5.98 -10.02
N ASP A 76 2.42 7.17 -9.56
CA ASP A 76 3.24 8.38 -9.55
C ASP A 76 4.46 8.22 -8.63
N PHE A 77 4.27 7.68 -7.43
CA PHE A 77 5.35 7.44 -6.46
C PHE A 77 6.39 6.44 -6.99
N ILE A 78 5.94 5.34 -7.61
CA ILE A 78 6.82 4.37 -8.27
C ILE A 78 7.62 5.07 -9.38
N SER A 79 6.94 5.79 -10.26
CA SER A 79 7.56 6.44 -11.42
C SER A 79 8.63 7.46 -11.01
N LEU A 80 8.38 8.22 -9.94
CA LEU A 80 9.28 9.24 -9.44
C LEU A 80 10.53 8.65 -8.78
N HIS A 81 10.41 7.53 -8.07
CA HIS A 81 11.48 7.03 -7.20
C HIS A 81 12.18 5.76 -7.68
N ALA A 82 11.55 4.98 -8.57
CA ALA A 82 12.15 3.78 -9.16
C ALA A 82 13.50 4.00 -9.85
N PRO A 83 13.80 5.15 -10.50
CA PRO A 83 15.12 5.38 -11.09
C PRO A 83 16.23 5.56 -10.03
N GLU A 84 15.88 6.01 -8.83
CA GLU A 84 16.84 6.35 -7.77
C GLU A 84 16.98 5.26 -6.70
N ILE A 85 15.91 4.51 -6.45
CA ILE A 85 15.81 3.46 -5.45
C ILE A 85 15.89 2.11 -6.20
N MET A 86 16.66 1.15 -5.65
CA MET A 86 17.02 -0.11 -6.31
C MET A 86 15.91 -0.76 -7.17
N GLY A 87 16.30 -1.41 -8.28
CA GLY A 87 15.33 -1.88 -9.28
C GLY A 87 14.25 -2.88 -8.81
N ASP A 88 14.45 -3.56 -7.68
CA ASP A 88 13.43 -4.43 -7.08
C ASP A 88 12.34 -3.66 -6.32
N PHE A 89 12.59 -2.40 -5.94
CA PHE A 89 11.61 -1.51 -5.31
C PHE A 89 10.37 -1.31 -6.19
N ALA A 90 10.57 -0.97 -7.47
CA ALA A 90 9.48 -0.65 -8.40
C ALA A 90 8.56 -1.85 -8.60
N THR A 91 9.15 -3.04 -8.81
CA THR A 91 8.42 -4.31 -8.93
C THR A 91 7.59 -4.56 -7.68
N THR A 92 8.21 -4.36 -6.53
CA THR A 92 7.61 -4.65 -5.23
C THR A 92 6.42 -3.75 -4.87
N VAL A 93 6.54 -2.44 -5.11
CA VAL A 93 5.43 -1.50 -4.88
C VAL A 93 4.36 -1.68 -5.96
N GLY A 94 4.77 -2.03 -7.19
CA GLY A 94 3.88 -2.41 -8.30
C GLY A 94 2.97 -3.59 -7.98
N ASP A 95 3.50 -4.65 -7.37
CA ASP A 95 2.70 -5.83 -6.99
C ASP A 95 1.61 -5.48 -5.94
N PHE A 96 1.89 -4.56 -5.01
CA PHE A 96 0.86 -4.06 -4.07
C PHE A 96 -0.20 -3.22 -4.78
N ARG A 97 0.23 -2.35 -5.69
CA ARG A 97 -0.66 -1.57 -6.55
C ARG A 97 -1.58 -2.49 -7.35
N ASP A 98 -1.06 -3.59 -7.90
CA ASP A 98 -1.87 -4.57 -8.64
C ASP A 98 -2.88 -5.29 -7.75
N TYR A 99 -2.54 -5.57 -6.48
CA TYR A 99 -3.51 -6.09 -5.52
C TYR A 99 -4.65 -5.09 -5.21
N LEU A 100 -4.35 -3.79 -5.13
CA LEU A 100 -5.39 -2.76 -5.00
C LEU A 100 -6.28 -2.66 -6.26
N VAL A 101 -5.70 -2.87 -7.45
CA VAL A 101 -6.44 -2.94 -8.71
C VAL A 101 -7.34 -4.17 -8.77
N GLU A 102 -6.88 -5.33 -8.30
CA GLU A 102 -7.71 -6.54 -8.16
C GLU A 102 -8.91 -6.26 -7.25
N PHE A 103 -8.67 -5.67 -6.08
CA PHE A 103 -9.72 -5.28 -5.12
C PHE A 103 -10.70 -4.26 -5.73
N TYR A 104 -10.19 -3.23 -6.39
CA TYR A 104 -11.00 -2.23 -7.10
C TYR A 104 -11.89 -2.85 -8.18
N THR A 105 -11.33 -3.76 -8.98
CA THR A 105 -12.04 -4.47 -10.06
C THR A 105 -13.15 -5.35 -9.47
N PHE A 106 -12.84 -6.07 -8.39
CA PHE A 106 -13.82 -6.84 -7.64
C PHE A 106 -14.97 -5.97 -7.13
N MET A 107 -14.67 -4.82 -6.50
CA MET A 107 -15.71 -3.89 -6.03
C MET A 107 -16.57 -3.31 -7.16
N LYS A 108 -15.99 -3.04 -8.34
CA LYS A 108 -16.75 -2.59 -9.52
C LYS A 108 -17.70 -3.66 -10.07
N GLY A 109 -17.31 -4.93 -9.98
CA GLY A 109 -18.07 -6.07 -10.51
C GLY A 109 -19.02 -6.75 -9.53
N ALA A 110 -18.88 -6.52 -8.22
CA ALA A 110 -19.62 -7.26 -7.19
C ALA A 110 -21.14 -6.96 -7.21
N SER A 111 -21.95 -8.03 -7.22
CA SER A 111 -23.40 -7.99 -6.99
C SER A 111 -23.74 -8.05 -5.49
N LEU A 112 -25.00 -7.75 -5.13
CA LEU A 112 -25.53 -7.96 -3.78
C LEU A 112 -25.35 -9.45 -3.38
N GLY A 113 -24.41 -9.74 -2.47
CA GLY A 113 -24.13 -11.11 -1.99
C GLY A 113 -22.65 -11.43 -1.74
N CYS A 114 -21.70 -10.62 -2.23
CA CYS A 114 -20.26 -10.87 -2.09
C CYS A 114 -19.64 -10.43 -0.73
N GLY A 115 -20.42 -10.45 0.36
CA GLY A 115 -20.00 -9.90 1.66
C GLY A 115 -18.76 -10.57 2.26
N ASP A 116 -18.68 -11.90 2.21
CA ASP A 116 -17.58 -12.66 2.83
C ASP A 116 -16.25 -12.49 2.07
N GLU A 117 -16.29 -12.43 0.73
CA GLU A 117 -15.11 -12.16 -0.09
C GLU A 117 -14.61 -10.73 0.10
N LEU A 118 -15.52 -9.76 0.20
CA LEU A 118 -15.19 -8.38 0.52
C LEU A 118 -14.50 -8.28 1.89
N ASP A 119 -15.06 -8.91 2.91
CA ASP A 119 -14.46 -8.91 4.26
C ASP A 119 -13.07 -9.57 4.27
N ALA A 120 -12.85 -10.61 3.45
CA ALA A 120 -11.53 -11.23 3.30
C ALA A 120 -10.50 -10.29 2.65
N TYR A 121 -10.88 -9.55 1.60
CA TYR A 121 -10.01 -8.53 0.99
C TYR A 121 -9.70 -7.40 1.98
N LEU A 122 -10.73 -6.90 2.68
CA LEU A 122 -10.60 -5.83 3.67
C LEU A 122 -9.67 -6.24 4.82
N ALA A 123 -9.88 -7.42 5.41
CA ALA A 123 -9.03 -7.94 6.47
C ALA A 123 -7.58 -8.14 6.00
N GLY A 124 -7.40 -8.55 4.74
CA GLY A 124 -6.10 -8.61 4.09
C GLY A 124 -5.42 -7.24 4.08
N ILE A 125 -6.02 -6.26 3.40
CA ILE A 125 -5.43 -4.91 3.27
C ILE A 125 -5.21 -4.28 4.66
N GLU A 126 -6.14 -4.46 5.60
CA GLU A 126 -6.02 -3.92 6.95
C GLU A 126 -4.83 -4.44 7.73
N ARG A 127 -4.67 -5.75 7.75
CA ARG A 127 -3.51 -6.37 8.38
C ARG A 127 -2.22 -5.89 7.71
N TYR A 128 -2.17 -5.87 6.37
CA TYR A 128 -0.95 -5.52 5.62
C TYR A 128 -0.50 -4.07 5.84
N VAL A 129 -1.43 -3.11 5.84
CA VAL A 129 -1.13 -1.69 6.11
C VAL A 129 -0.62 -1.50 7.53
N LYS A 130 -1.24 -2.18 8.52
CA LYS A 130 -0.83 -2.10 9.93
C LYS A 130 0.59 -2.62 10.15
N GLU A 131 0.90 -3.81 9.64
CA GLU A 131 2.22 -4.45 9.80
C GLU A 131 3.32 -3.61 9.12
N THR A 132 3.05 -3.10 7.91
CA THR A 132 4.02 -2.28 7.17
C THR A 132 4.27 -0.93 7.85
N THR A 133 3.21 -0.27 8.31
CA THR A 133 3.32 1.00 9.04
C THR A 133 4.12 0.83 10.33
N ALA A 134 3.91 -0.27 11.06
CA ALA A 134 4.67 -0.59 12.27
C ALA A 134 6.17 -0.76 11.97
N ARG A 135 6.52 -1.43 10.87
CA ARG A 135 7.92 -1.60 10.45
C ARG A 135 8.58 -0.28 10.05
N ILE A 136 7.88 0.55 9.27
CA ILE A 136 8.36 1.91 8.94
C ILE A 136 8.61 2.71 10.22
N ASN A 137 7.68 2.68 11.17
CA ASN A 137 7.84 3.36 12.45
C ASN A 137 9.04 2.84 13.24
N SER A 138 9.29 1.53 13.25
CA SER A 138 10.47 0.93 13.88
C SER A 138 11.77 1.49 13.30
N ILE A 139 11.89 1.59 11.98
CA ILE A 139 13.08 2.14 11.30
C ILE A 139 13.27 3.64 11.63
N LEU A 140 12.16 4.37 11.73
CA LEU A 140 12.18 5.78 12.10
C LEU A 140 12.51 5.99 13.59
N SER A 141 12.20 5.01 14.46
CA SER A 141 12.38 5.08 15.92
C SER A 141 13.64 4.40 16.46
N ASP A 142 14.31 3.51 15.71
CA ASP A 142 15.61 2.88 16.07
C ASP A 142 16.79 3.88 16.03
N ARG A 143 16.49 5.14 16.34
CA ARG A 143 17.39 6.30 16.37
C ARG A 143 17.52 6.79 17.81
#